data_AF-A0A7S0FL87-F1
#
_entry.id   AF-A0A7S0FL87-F1
#
_cell.length_a   1.000
_cell.length_b   1.000
_cell.length_c   1.000
_cell.angle_alpha   90.00
_cell.angle_beta   90.00
_cell.angle_gamma   90.00
#
_symmetry.space_group_name_H-M   'P 1'
#
loop_
_entity.id
_entity.type
_entity.pdbx_description
1 polymer ?
#
loop_
_entity_poly.entity_id
_entity_poly.type
_entity_poly.pdbx_seq_one_letter_code
_entity_poly.pdbx_strand_id
1 'polypeptide(L)'
;MTECAVDIGTVRLHVLKLFEPAVVDGNYDRFHMLWLLDDSKGGPPKTDKSSAATTDDTCSSTEEWKSISFGDLLYFPELQSGAGEFEGLRFAGERSDELFDGKIPLLKPGIESIEFPPDIAFMADKKEISLRNLYEKPLEALLEIQGGRMSLVDVYGGSDVLEEFWAKPDIMRRRTPLASEDDKWIIPLSECTLIETRSFDIEK
;
A
#
# COMPACT_ATOMS: atom_id res chain seq x y z
N MET A 1 -13.20 -9.08 -35.21
CA MET A 1 -13.57 -8.47 -33.92
C MET A 1 -12.65 -9.08 -32.89
N THR A 2 -11.54 -8.40 -32.61
CA THR A 2 -10.56 -8.81 -31.62
C THR A 2 -11.09 -8.34 -30.27
N GLU A 3 -11.44 -9.29 -29.40
CA GLU A 3 -11.70 -9.01 -27.99
C GLU A 3 -10.44 -8.37 -27.42
N CYS A 4 -10.51 -7.07 -27.13
CA CYS A 4 -9.56 -6.46 -26.22
C CYS A 4 -9.75 -7.18 -24.88
N ALA A 5 -8.80 -8.04 -24.52
CA ALA A 5 -8.71 -8.52 -23.15
C ALA A 5 -8.71 -7.27 -22.25
N VAL A 6 -9.77 -7.12 -21.46
CA VAL A 6 -9.79 -6.16 -20.37
C VAL A 6 -8.62 -6.56 -19.49
N ASP A 7 -7.60 -5.70 -19.41
CA ASP A 7 -6.52 -5.88 -18.46
C ASP A 7 -7.17 -5.86 -17.08
N ILE A 8 -7.25 -7.05 -16.49
CA ILE A 8 -7.99 -7.34 -15.26
C ILE A 8 -7.29 -6.68 -14.07
N GLY A 9 -6.08 -6.18 -14.33
CA GLY A 9 -5.25 -5.43 -13.41
C GLY A 9 -4.24 -6.35 -12.73
N THR A 10 -3.12 -5.75 -12.39
CA THR A 10 -2.17 -6.26 -11.40
C THR A 10 -2.26 -5.31 -10.21
N VAL A 11 -2.37 -5.86 -9.00
CA VAL A 11 -2.15 -5.08 -7.76
C VAL A 11 -0.71 -5.29 -7.33
N ARG A 12 -0.03 -4.22 -6.90
CA ARG A 12 1.34 -4.30 -6.40
C ARG A 12 1.40 -3.99 -4.91
N LEU A 13 2.32 -4.65 -4.22
CA LEU A 13 2.75 -4.30 -2.87
C LEU A 13 4.17 -3.76 -2.95
N HIS A 14 4.33 -2.46 -2.71
CA HIS A 14 5.62 -1.78 -2.64
C HIS A 14 6.07 -1.70 -1.19
N VAL A 15 7.24 -2.26 -0.88
CA VAL A 15 7.87 -2.12 0.43
C VAL A 15 8.90 -0.99 0.35
N LEU A 16 8.62 0.10 1.05
CA LEU A 16 9.38 1.34 0.98
C LEU A 16 9.87 1.73 2.38
N LYS A 17 11.14 2.09 2.47
CA LYS A 17 11.75 2.69 3.64
C LYS A 17 11.72 4.21 3.50
N LEU A 18 11.23 4.93 4.50
CA LEU A 18 11.30 6.38 4.61
C LEU A 18 12.73 6.81 4.97
N PHE A 19 13.13 8.01 4.53
CA PHE A 19 14.43 8.57 4.91
C PHE A 19 14.44 8.99 6.39
N GLU A 20 15.53 8.77 7.13
CA GLU A 20 15.61 8.96 8.59
C GLU A 20 15.05 10.30 9.15
N PRO A 21 15.24 11.48 8.52
CA PRO A 21 14.63 12.73 8.99
C PRO A 21 13.09 12.72 8.98
N ALA A 22 12.48 11.86 8.17
CA ALA A 22 11.04 11.64 8.14
C ALA A 22 10.53 10.86 9.37
N VAL A 23 11.41 10.16 10.11
CA VAL A 23 11.04 9.32 11.26
C VAL A 23 11.33 10.00 12.61
N VAL A 24 12.30 10.94 12.66
CA VAL A 24 12.92 11.42 13.91
C VAL A 24 12.11 12.48 14.69
N ASP A 25 11.20 13.22 14.07
CA ASP A 25 10.27 14.06 14.82
C ASP A 25 9.04 13.24 15.18
N GLY A 26 9.00 12.72 16.41
CA GLY A 26 7.91 11.94 17.03
C GLY A 26 6.60 12.71 17.16
N ASN A 27 6.14 13.30 16.07
CA ASN A 27 4.98 14.13 15.99
C ASN A 27 3.75 13.24 15.76
N TYR A 28 3.12 12.84 16.86
CA TYR A 28 1.87 12.07 16.91
C TYR A 28 0.76 12.70 16.03
N ASP A 29 0.86 13.98 15.67
CA ASP A 29 -0.07 14.67 14.75
C ASP A 29 -0.07 14.12 13.32
N ARG A 30 0.96 13.36 12.90
CA ARG A 30 1.08 12.83 11.53
C ARG A 30 0.05 11.76 11.19
N PHE A 31 -0.56 11.11 12.18
CA PHE A 31 -1.63 10.12 11.92
C PHE A 31 -2.96 10.76 11.50
N HIS A 32 -3.13 12.06 11.72
CA HIS A 32 -4.35 12.80 11.38
C HIS A 32 -4.20 13.67 10.11
N MET A 33 -3.01 13.74 9.53
CA MET A 33 -2.73 14.51 8.32
C MET A 33 -2.99 13.72 7.04
N LEU A 34 -3.23 14.44 5.93
CA LEU A 34 -3.25 13.84 4.60
C LEU A 34 -1.82 13.57 4.15
N TRP A 35 -1.53 12.33 3.75
CA TRP A 35 -0.23 11.93 3.23
C TRP A 35 -0.27 11.96 1.70
N LEU A 36 0.69 12.64 1.09
CA LEU A 36 0.84 12.74 -0.35
C LEU A 36 2.20 12.21 -0.75
N LEU A 37 2.25 11.25 -1.67
CA LEU A 37 3.49 10.79 -2.28
C LEU A 37 3.75 11.60 -3.56
N ASP A 38 4.90 12.27 -3.59
CA ASP A 38 5.38 13.01 -4.76
C ASP A 38 6.37 12.16 -5.56
N ASP A 39 5.92 11.64 -6.69
CA ASP A 39 6.75 10.91 -7.67
C ASP A 39 7.18 11.78 -8.86
N SER A 40 6.81 13.06 -8.87
CA SER A 40 7.12 13.99 -9.96
C SER A 40 8.56 14.51 -9.91
N LYS A 41 9.18 14.50 -8.72
CA LYS A 41 10.50 15.07 -8.47
C LYS A 41 11.50 14.00 -8.02
N GLY A 42 12.59 13.89 -8.78
CA GLY A 42 13.79 13.15 -8.36
C GLY A 42 13.89 11.70 -8.82
N GLY A 43 12.94 11.19 -9.62
CA GLY A 43 13.02 9.84 -10.20
C GLY A 43 12.55 8.73 -9.26
N PRO A 44 12.78 7.45 -9.62
CA PRO A 44 12.35 6.31 -8.81
C PRO A 44 12.98 6.34 -7.41
N PRO A 45 12.42 5.61 -6.42
CA PRO A 45 13.06 5.47 -5.12
C PRO A 45 14.46 4.88 -5.25
N LYS A 46 15.30 5.15 -4.26
CA LYS A 46 16.64 4.55 -4.16
C LYS A 46 16.48 3.04 -4.01
N THR A 47 17.26 2.23 -4.72
CA THR A 47 17.26 0.78 -4.46
C THR A 47 18.29 0.44 -3.39
N ASP A 48 17.92 -0.39 -2.42
CA ASP A 48 18.90 -0.89 -1.46
C ASP A 48 19.91 -1.81 -2.19
N LYS A 49 21.17 -1.38 -2.23
CA LYS A 49 22.25 -2.15 -2.86
C LYS A 49 22.81 -3.25 -1.95
N SER A 50 22.34 -3.37 -0.70
CA SER A 50 22.92 -4.30 0.26
C SER A 50 22.54 -5.78 0.05
N SER A 51 21.62 -6.09 -0.86
CA SER A 51 21.35 -7.47 -1.31
C SER A 51 22.30 -7.96 -2.41
N ALA A 52 23.24 -7.13 -2.88
CA ALA A 52 24.21 -7.49 -3.92
C ALA A 52 25.61 -7.82 -3.36
N ALA A 53 25.69 -8.69 -2.35
CA ALA A 53 26.99 -9.20 -1.88
C ALA A 53 26.89 -10.60 -1.27
N THR A 54 26.79 -11.62 -2.11
CA THR A 54 27.56 -12.88 -1.96
C THR A 54 27.50 -13.68 -3.26
N THR A 55 28.68 -13.94 -3.80
CA THR A 55 29.07 -15.00 -4.75
C THR A 55 28.05 -16.13 -4.94
N ASP A 56 27.38 -16.16 -6.10
CA ASP A 56 27.37 -17.29 -7.04
C ASP A 56 26.35 -17.02 -8.16
N ASP A 57 26.76 -17.32 -9.40
CA ASP A 57 25.95 -17.28 -10.62
C ASP A 57 24.71 -18.19 -10.51
N THR A 58 23.61 -17.66 -9.99
CA THR A 58 22.26 -18.21 -10.20
C THR A 58 21.24 -17.08 -10.20
N CYS A 59 20.65 -16.83 -11.38
CA CYS A 59 19.39 -16.14 -11.64
C CYS A 59 18.60 -15.69 -10.37
N SER A 60 18.89 -14.50 -9.85
CA SER A 60 18.08 -13.85 -8.83
C SER A 60 17.74 -12.46 -9.35
N SER A 61 16.48 -12.29 -9.77
CA SER A 61 15.94 -11.05 -10.29
C SER A 61 16.08 -9.96 -9.24
N THR A 62 17.00 -9.01 -9.46
CA THR A 62 16.88 -7.66 -8.88
C THR A 62 15.60 -7.07 -9.46
N GLU A 63 14.47 -7.25 -8.77
CA GLU A 63 13.17 -6.77 -9.26
C GLU A 63 13.19 -5.25 -9.39
N GLU A 64 12.93 -4.80 -10.61
CA GLU A 64 12.95 -3.41 -11.02
C GLU A 64 11.81 -2.62 -10.36
N TRP A 65 12.06 -1.35 -10.08
CA TRP A 65 11.01 -0.41 -9.68
C TRP A 65 9.85 -0.44 -10.68
N LYS A 66 8.62 -0.63 -10.18
CA LYS A 66 7.38 -0.51 -10.96
C LYS A 66 6.66 0.76 -10.51
N SER A 67 6.12 1.52 -11.47
CA SER A 67 5.34 2.73 -11.18
C SER A 67 4.12 2.41 -10.32
N ILE A 68 3.82 3.28 -9.35
CA ILE A 68 2.65 3.15 -8.49
C ILE A 68 1.38 3.48 -9.28
N SER A 69 0.38 2.61 -9.16
CA SER A 69 -0.93 2.75 -9.78
C SER A 69 -2.01 2.93 -8.71
N PHE A 70 -3.16 3.48 -9.10
CA PHE A 70 -4.31 3.60 -8.20
C PHE A 70 -4.74 2.20 -7.70
N GLY A 71 -4.77 2.03 -6.38
CA GLY A 71 -5.11 0.78 -5.72
C GLY A 71 -3.91 -0.07 -5.31
N ASP A 72 -2.69 0.30 -5.67
CA ASP A 72 -1.48 -0.39 -5.18
C ASP A 72 -1.32 -0.19 -3.67
N LEU A 73 -0.68 -1.16 -3.01
CA LEU A 73 -0.34 -1.13 -1.59
C LEU A 73 1.08 -0.59 -1.41
N LEU A 74 1.24 0.29 -0.43
CA LEU A 74 2.54 0.81 0.01
C LEU A 74 2.72 0.48 1.49
N TYR A 75 3.78 -0.23 1.82
CA TYR A 75 4.12 -0.59 3.18
C TYR A 75 5.41 0.09 3.62
N PHE A 76 5.33 0.77 4.78
CA PHE A 76 6.46 1.46 5.40
C PHE A 76 6.77 0.84 6.77
N PRO A 77 7.79 -0.05 6.87
CA PRO A 77 8.11 -0.75 8.10
C PRO A 77 8.36 0.14 9.31
N GLU A 78 8.94 1.33 9.11
CA GLU A 78 9.31 2.25 10.19
C GLU A 78 8.13 2.92 10.89
N LEU A 79 6.93 2.77 10.32
CA LEU A 79 5.70 3.24 10.94
C LEU A 79 5.11 2.24 11.93
N GLN A 80 5.64 1.02 12.02
CA GLN A 80 5.17 0.06 13.01
C GLN A 80 5.60 0.47 14.41
N SER A 81 4.66 0.98 15.19
CA SER A 81 4.79 1.16 16.64
C SER A 81 4.41 -0.11 17.40
N GLY A 82 3.75 -1.06 16.73
CA GLY A 82 3.18 -2.27 17.31
C GLY A 82 1.72 -2.10 17.71
N ALA A 83 1.04 -1.06 17.24
CA ALA A 83 -0.39 -0.84 17.47
C ALA A 83 -1.28 -1.80 16.67
N GLY A 84 -0.77 -2.32 15.55
CA GLY A 84 -1.44 -3.34 14.73
C GLY A 84 -0.69 -3.63 13.44
N GLU A 85 -1.11 -4.71 12.79
CA GLU A 85 -0.46 -5.38 11.67
C GLU A 85 -0.50 -4.52 10.40
N PHE A 86 -1.50 -3.65 10.27
CA PHE A 86 -1.71 -2.80 9.11
C PHE A 86 -1.33 -1.33 9.35
N GLU A 87 -0.72 -1.02 10.50
CA GLU A 87 -0.33 0.36 10.89
C GLU A 87 0.52 1.07 9.82
N GLY A 88 1.50 0.35 9.26
CA GLY A 88 2.43 0.85 8.24
C GLY A 88 1.91 0.75 6.81
N LEU A 89 0.71 0.19 6.60
CA LEU A 89 0.11 0.01 5.28
C LEU A 89 -0.60 1.28 4.81
N ARG A 90 -0.50 1.59 3.52
CA ARG A 90 -1.27 2.63 2.84
C ARG A 90 -1.74 2.11 1.48
N PHE A 91 -2.91 2.55 1.05
CA PHE A 91 -3.41 2.36 -0.30
C PHE A 91 -3.09 3.60 -1.13
N ALA A 92 -2.54 3.41 -2.32
CA ALA A 92 -2.44 4.48 -3.30
C ALA A 92 -3.85 4.87 -3.74
N GLY A 93 -4.24 6.13 -3.50
CA GLY A 93 -5.49 6.68 -4.03
C GLY A 93 -5.34 7.22 -5.45
N GLU A 94 -6.45 7.76 -5.99
CA GLU A 94 -6.47 8.29 -7.35
C GLU A 94 -5.64 9.58 -7.43
N ARG A 95 -4.73 9.64 -8.42
CA ARG A 95 -3.98 10.85 -8.72
C ARG A 95 -4.92 11.92 -9.26
N SER A 96 -4.86 13.12 -8.69
CA SER A 96 -5.64 14.27 -9.14
C SER A 96 -4.76 15.50 -9.24
N ASP A 97 -4.62 16.05 -10.44
CA ASP A 97 -3.91 17.32 -10.65
C ASP A 97 -4.63 18.49 -9.96
N GLU A 98 -5.96 18.44 -9.90
CA GLU A 98 -6.80 19.48 -9.30
C GLU A 98 -6.74 19.48 -7.76
N LEU A 99 -6.75 18.30 -7.14
CA LEU A 99 -6.85 18.18 -5.68
C LEU A 99 -5.49 17.98 -4.99
N PHE A 100 -4.55 17.33 -5.68
CA PHE A 100 -3.30 16.87 -5.09
C PHE A 100 -2.05 17.35 -5.84
N ASP A 101 -2.19 18.26 -6.81
CA ASP A 101 -1.06 18.82 -7.57
C ASP A 101 -0.18 17.69 -8.16
N GLY A 102 -0.85 16.73 -8.80
CA GLY A 102 -0.25 15.56 -9.44
C GLY A 102 0.26 14.47 -8.49
N LYS A 103 0.13 14.65 -7.16
CA LYS A 103 0.63 13.70 -6.15
C LYS A 103 -0.37 12.59 -5.88
N ILE A 104 0.14 11.46 -5.38
CA ILE A 104 -0.68 10.30 -5.03
C ILE A 104 -1.09 10.41 -3.56
N PRO A 105 -2.38 10.48 -3.22
CA PRO A 105 -2.81 10.41 -1.83
C PRO A 105 -2.56 9.01 -1.27
N LEU A 106 -2.01 8.92 -0.06
CA LEU A 106 -1.78 7.66 0.65
C LEU A 106 -2.87 7.45 1.69
N LEU A 107 -3.81 6.56 1.37
CA LEU A 107 -5.02 6.31 2.15
C LEU A 107 -4.73 5.26 3.23
N LYS A 108 -5.04 5.56 4.48
CA LYS A 108 -4.81 4.66 5.61
C LYS A 108 -5.91 3.59 5.70
N PRO A 109 -5.57 2.28 5.71
CA PRO A 109 -6.51 1.26 6.16
C PRO A 109 -6.59 1.25 7.69
N GLY A 110 -7.61 0.61 8.24
CA GLY A 110 -7.65 0.30 9.69
C GLY A 110 -6.31 -0.28 10.21
N ILE A 111 -6.04 -0.13 11.51
CA ILE A 111 -4.72 -0.45 12.11
C ILE A 111 -4.59 -1.94 12.46
N GLU A 112 -5.54 -2.47 13.23
CA GLU A 112 -5.57 -3.86 13.72
C GLU A 112 -6.26 -4.80 12.72
N SER A 113 -7.26 -4.27 12.00
CA SER A 113 -7.96 -4.96 10.93
C SER A 113 -8.12 -4.04 9.72
N ILE A 114 -8.33 -4.60 8.54
CA ILE A 114 -8.54 -3.80 7.33
C ILE A 114 -9.94 -3.17 7.38
N GLU A 115 -9.96 -1.86 7.50
CA GLU A 115 -11.07 -1.02 7.04
C GLU A 115 -10.66 -0.37 5.71
N PHE A 116 -11.34 -0.70 4.62
CA PHE A 116 -11.00 -0.20 3.30
C PHE A 116 -11.38 1.29 3.13
N PRO A 117 -10.49 2.11 2.54
CA PRO A 117 -10.85 3.47 2.14
C PRO A 117 -12.00 3.45 1.10
N PRO A 118 -12.96 4.40 1.17
CA PRO A 118 -14.11 4.42 0.24
C PRO A 118 -13.71 4.46 -1.24
N ASP A 119 -12.62 5.16 -1.56
CA ASP A 119 -12.15 5.30 -2.94
C ASP A 119 -11.65 3.96 -3.50
N ILE A 120 -11.08 3.11 -2.66
CA ILE A 120 -10.63 1.75 -3.02
C ILE A 120 -11.83 0.84 -3.26
N ALA A 121 -12.83 0.91 -2.38
CA ALA A 121 -14.08 0.17 -2.56
C ALA A 121 -14.80 0.58 -3.85
N PHE A 122 -14.87 1.89 -4.12
CA PHE A 122 -15.47 2.43 -5.34
C PHE A 122 -14.70 2.01 -6.59
N MET A 123 -13.36 1.98 -6.53
CA MET A 123 -12.52 1.51 -7.63
C MET A 123 -12.74 0.03 -7.94
N ALA A 124 -12.84 -0.82 -6.91
CA ALA A 124 -13.14 -2.23 -7.05
C ALA A 124 -14.52 -2.46 -7.69
N ASP A 125 -15.54 -1.73 -7.19
CA ASP A 125 -16.92 -1.79 -7.70
C ASP A 125 -16.99 -1.36 -9.18
N LYS A 126 -16.29 -0.27 -9.55
CA LYS A 126 -16.19 0.20 -10.94
C LYS A 126 -15.50 -0.80 -11.88
N LYS A 127 -14.57 -1.60 -11.36
CA LYS A 127 -13.90 -2.67 -12.11
C LYS A 127 -14.71 -3.97 -12.15
N GLU A 128 -15.82 -4.04 -11.40
CA GLU A 128 -16.62 -5.26 -11.21
C GLU A 128 -15.80 -6.41 -10.60
N ILE A 129 -14.85 -6.09 -9.70
CA ILE A 129 -13.96 -7.06 -9.03
C ILE A 129 -14.17 -6.96 -7.51
N SER A 130 -14.19 -8.10 -6.82
CA SER A 130 -14.31 -8.12 -5.36
C SER A 130 -13.04 -7.60 -4.68
N LEU A 131 -13.20 -6.98 -3.50
CA LEU A 131 -12.04 -6.56 -2.69
C LEU A 131 -11.16 -7.74 -2.27
N ARG A 132 -11.76 -8.92 -2.07
CA ARG A 132 -11.02 -10.16 -1.78
C ARG A 132 -10.06 -10.50 -2.91
N ASN A 133 -10.58 -10.55 -4.15
CA ASN A 133 -9.77 -10.90 -5.32
C ASN A 133 -8.61 -9.92 -5.54
N LEU A 134 -8.82 -8.64 -5.18
CA LEU A 134 -7.78 -7.62 -5.27
C LEU A 134 -6.73 -7.75 -4.16
N TYR A 135 -7.15 -7.99 -2.92
CA TYR A 135 -6.33 -7.68 -1.75
C TYR A 135 -6.03 -8.84 -0.81
N GLU A 136 -6.66 -10.01 -0.92
CA GLU A 136 -6.34 -11.14 -0.03
C GLU A 136 -4.86 -11.55 -0.15
N LYS A 137 -4.40 -11.94 -1.35
CA LYS A 137 -3.00 -12.35 -1.56
C LYS A 137 -1.98 -11.22 -1.24
N PRO A 138 -2.19 -9.95 -1.66
CA PRO A 138 -1.29 -8.88 -1.26
C PRO A 138 -1.22 -8.65 0.25
N LEU A 139 -2.33 -8.79 0.98
CA LEU A 139 -2.36 -8.64 2.43
C LEU A 139 -1.71 -9.83 3.15
N GLU A 140 -1.85 -11.05 2.65
CA GLU A 140 -1.08 -12.20 3.15
C GLU A 140 0.42 -11.99 2.97
N ALA A 141 0.84 -11.56 1.78
CA ALA A 141 2.23 -11.27 1.48
C ALA A 141 2.81 -10.16 2.38
N LEU A 142 2.01 -9.16 2.73
CA LEU A 142 2.41 -8.14 3.71
C LEU A 142 2.74 -8.77 5.07
N LEU A 143 1.90 -9.67 5.58
CA LEU A 143 2.14 -10.35 6.86
C LEU A 143 3.38 -11.27 6.80
N GLU A 144 3.63 -11.91 5.65
CA GLU A 144 4.87 -12.65 5.41
C GLU A 144 6.11 -11.74 5.49
N ILE A 145 6.06 -10.56 4.85
CA ILE A 145 7.14 -9.56 4.87
C ILE A 145 7.41 -9.08 6.30
N GLN A 146 6.37 -8.98 7.15
CA GLN A 146 6.48 -8.65 8.57
C GLN A 146 7.07 -9.79 9.44
N GLY A 147 7.47 -10.91 8.83
CA GLY A 147 8.10 -12.04 9.49
C GLY A 147 7.23 -13.28 9.60
N GLY A 148 6.05 -13.31 8.95
CA GLY A 148 5.22 -14.51 8.77
C GLY A 148 4.71 -15.13 10.06
N ARG A 149 4.61 -14.34 11.15
CA ARG A 149 4.18 -14.83 12.47
C ARG A 149 2.67 -14.99 12.60
N MET A 150 1.93 -14.29 11.75
CA MET A 150 0.47 -14.32 11.70
C MET A 150 0.04 -14.40 10.24
N SER A 151 -0.99 -15.19 9.98
CA SER A 151 -1.75 -15.19 8.73
C SER A 151 -2.96 -14.24 8.84
N LEU A 152 -3.64 -13.95 7.74
CA LEU A 152 -4.91 -13.22 7.79
C LEU A 152 -5.95 -13.95 8.66
N VAL A 153 -5.93 -15.28 8.65
CA VAL A 153 -6.81 -16.10 9.51
C VAL A 153 -6.53 -15.81 10.99
N ASP A 154 -5.26 -15.67 11.39
CA ASP A 154 -4.88 -15.37 12.77
C ASP A 154 -5.30 -13.96 13.16
N VAL A 155 -5.10 -12.97 12.27
CA VAL A 155 -5.48 -11.56 12.51
C VAL A 155 -6.98 -11.42 12.75
N TYR A 156 -7.80 -12.14 11.98
CA TYR A 156 -9.26 -12.12 12.12
C TYR A 156 -9.80 -13.12 13.16
N GLY A 157 -8.93 -13.89 13.83
CA GLY A 157 -9.32 -14.80 14.91
C GLY A 157 -10.00 -16.10 14.44
N GLY A 158 -9.82 -16.49 13.17
CA GLY A 158 -10.32 -17.75 12.61
C GLY A 158 -10.87 -17.62 11.18
N SER A 159 -10.90 -18.74 10.46
CA SER A 159 -11.32 -18.76 9.05
C SER A 159 -12.76 -18.31 8.87
N ASP A 160 -13.68 -18.71 9.76
CA ASP A 160 -15.09 -18.32 9.66
C ASP A 160 -15.27 -16.79 9.75
N VAL A 161 -14.51 -16.12 10.62
CA VAL A 161 -14.56 -14.67 10.80
C VAL A 161 -13.94 -13.94 9.60
N LEU A 162 -12.84 -14.49 9.05
CA LEU A 162 -12.24 -13.97 7.83
C LEU A 162 -13.20 -14.08 6.63
N GLU A 163 -13.94 -15.18 6.51
CA GLU A 163 -14.96 -15.36 5.47
C GLU A 163 -16.15 -14.40 5.66
N GLU A 164 -16.60 -14.16 6.90
CA GLU A 164 -17.62 -13.15 7.21
C GLU A 164 -17.15 -11.74 6.81
N PHE A 165 -15.90 -11.39 7.09
CA PHE A 165 -15.29 -10.15 6.65
C PHE A 165 -15.28 -10.05 5.13
N TRP A 166 -14.84 -11.08 4.41
CA TRP A 166 -14.80 -11.02 2.94
C TRP A 166 -16.19 -11.00 2.30
N ALA A 167 -17.20 -11.59 2.94
CA ALA A 167 -18.59 -11.50 2.50
C ALA A 167 -19.15 -10.07 2.64
N LYS A 168 -18.64 -9.30 3.60
CA LYS A 168 -19.01 -7.89 3.80
C LYS A 168 -17.83 -7.09 4.35
N PRO A 169 -16.89 -6.65 3.50
CA PRO A 169 -15.69 -5.97 3.96
C PRO A 169 -16.03 -4.65 4.64
N ASP A 170 -15.32 -4.34 5.71
CA ASP A 170 -15.48 -3.07 6.40
C ASP A 170 -14.98 -1.93 5.52
N ILE A 171 -15.86 -0.97 5.24
CA ILE A 171 -15.53 0.25 4.50
C ILE A 171 -15.53 1.42 5.50
N MET A 172 -14.45 2.19 5.54
CA MET A 172 -14.35 3.33 6.44
C MET A 172 -15.53 4.28 6.21
N ARG A 173 -16.27 4.60 7.27
CA ARG A 173 -17.22 5.72 7.22
C ARG A 173 -16.40 6.97 7.00
N ARG A 174 -16.66 7.72 5.91
CA ARG A 174 -15.95 8.98 5.57
C ARG A 174 -15.63 9.75 6.85
N ARG A 175 -14.38 9.68 7.30
CA ARG A 175 -13.92 10.53 8.40
C ARG A 175 -13.80 11.94 7.84
N THR A 176 -14.11 12.88 8.73
CA THR A 176 -13.97 14.34 8.73
C THR A 176 -13.15 14.91 7.56
N PRO A 177 -13.56 16.05 6.96
CA PRO A 177 -12.87 16.68 5.83
C PRO A 177 -11.36 16.58 5.99
N LEU A 178 -10.69 16.19 4.90
CA LEU A 178 -9.24 16.27 4.75
C LEU A 178 -8.76 17.46 5.57
N ALA A 179 -7.82 17.21 6.50
CA ALA A 179 -7.21 18.24 7.31
C ALA A 179 -6.97 19.48 6.44
N SER A 180 -7.19 20.68 6.99
CA SER A 180 -7.07 21.97 6.26
C SER A 180 -5.88 21.93 5.31
N GLU A 181 -5.93 22.62 4.16
CA GLU A 181 -4.88 22.55 3.13
C GLU A 181 -3.44 22.69 3.65
N ASP A 182 -3.28 23.29 4.83
CA ASP A 182 -2.04 23.46 5.62
C ASP A 182 -1.49 22.18 6.32
N ASP A 183 -2.28 21.11 6.51
CA ASP A 183 -1.92 19.87 7.23
C ASP A 183 -1.73 18.68 6.25
N LYS A 184 -0.83 18.88 5.28
CA LYS A 184 -0.42 17.86 4.32
C LYS A 184 1.02 17.45 4.58
N TRP A 185 1.27 16.14 4.67
CA TRP A 185 2.62 15.62 4.69
C TRP A 185 3.00 15.08 3.31
N ILE A 186 3.95 15.75 2.67
CA ILE A 186 4.47 15.35 1.35
C ILE A 186 5.70 14.47 1.54
N ILE A 187 5.67 13.28 0.97
CA ILE A 187 6.76 12.31 0.95
C ILE A 187 7.34 12.29 -0.46
N PRO A 188 8.56 12.80 -0.69
CA PRO A 188 9.22 12.66 -1.98
C PRO A 188 9.61 11.20 -2.20
N LEU A 189 9.11 10.57 -3.27
CA LEU A 189 9.41 9.17 -3.58
C LEU A 189 10.92 8.95 -3.79
N SER A 190 11.62 9.94 -4.33
CA SER A 190 13.08 9.92 -4.53
C SER A 190 13.89 9.92 -3.23
N GLU A 191 13.26 10.25 -2.10
CA GLU A 191 13.86 10.12 -0.77
C GLU A 191 13.61 8.75 -0.14
N CYS A 192 12.60 8.01 -0.60
CA CYS A 192 12.35 6.64 -0.16
C CYS A 192 13.42 5.67 -0.68
N THR A 193 13.62 4.56 0.04
CA THR A 193 14.38 3.41 -0.43
C THR A 193 13.45 2.24 -0.70
N LEU A 194 13.46 1.72 -1.93
CA LEU A 194 12.76 0.50 -2.30
C LEU A 194 13.49 -0.72 -1.73
N ILE A 195 12.72 -1.52 -1.00
CA ILE A 195 13.15 -2.82 -0.49
C ILE A 195 12.74 -3.90 -1.50
N GLU A 196 11.44 -4.01 -1.81
CA GLU A 196 10.92 -4.95 -2.81
C GLU A 196 9.57 -4.47 -3.39
N THR A 197 9.15 -5.06 -4.53
CA THR A 197 7.80 -4.88 -5.08
C THR A 197 7.24 -6.22 -5.53
N ARG A 198 6.22 -6.71 -4.82
CA ARG A 198 5.50 -7.92 -5.24
C ARG A 198 4.32 -7.56 -6.14
N SER A 199 4.10 -8.33 -7.19
CA SER A 199 3.01 -8.12 -8.15
C SER A 199 2.05 -9.30 -8.10
N PHE A 200 0.76 -9.00 -8.06
CA PHE A 200 -0.31 -9.97 -7.93
C PHE A 200 -1.28 -9.79 -9.10
N ASP A 201 -1.29 -10.76 -10.00
CA ASP A 201 -2.23 -10.78 -11.11
C ASP A 201 -3.61 -11.17 -10.59
N ILE A 202 -4.62 -10.40 -10.99
CA ILE A 202 -5.99 -10.63 -10.55
C ILE A 202 -6.60 -11.75 -11.39
N GLU A 203 -6.98 -12.84 -10.73
CA GLU A 203 -7.64 -13.98 -11.36
C GLU A 203 -9.11 -13.65 -11.71
N LYS A 204 -9.56 -14.12 -12.89
CA LYS A 204 -10.97 -14.01 -13.35
C LYS A 204 -11.90 -14.90 -12.56
#